data_AF-A0A7J2TJP7-F1
#
_entry.id   AF-A0A7J2TJP7-F1
#
_cell.length_a   1.000
_cell.length_b   1.000
_cell.length_c   1.000
_cell.angle_alpha   90.00
_cell.angle_beta   90.00
_cell.angle_gamma   90.00
#
_symmetry.space_group_name_H-M   'P 1'
#
loop_
_entity.id
_entity.type
_entity.pdbx_description
1 polymer ?
#
loop_
_entity_poly.entity_id
_entity_poly.type
_entity_poly.pdbx_seq_one_letter_code
_entity_poly.pdbx_strand_id
1 'polypeptide(L)'
;MYAIAWDPETNGIVLKPAGESDIPPTIRPVFFEELDLLGFGEFWEYERSEEPLLWCLNRTYYYKGEQVARAVGGSFFEKPKLEIYKKDLFLEPINRGLMVKKNQKIMRSIVNPTLDFIYQVRKKYSDFHTFVGFSGGKDSIVLLDLIQRALPKDEYVVV
;
A
#
# COMPACT_ATOMS: atom_id res chain seq x y z
N MET A 1 -2.84 -16.31 3.69
CA MET A 1 -2.17 -15.05 4.09
C MET A 1 -1.07 -14.78 3.08
N TYR A 2 -0.69 -13.52 2.87
CA TYR A 2 0.36 -13.15 1.91
C TYR A 2 1.50 -12.48 2.63
N ALA A 3 2.72 -12.79 2.19
CA ALA A 3 3.94 -12.13 2.58
C ALA A 3 4.23 -10.96 1.64
N ILE A 4 5.05 -10.03 2.11
CA ILE A 4 5.65 -9.00 1.27
C ILE A 4 7.15 -9.27 1.15
N ALA A 5 7.68 -9.10 -0.06
CA ALA A 5 9.11 -9.06 -0.32
C ALA A 5 9.47 -7.82 -1.13
N TRP A 6 10.68 -7.31 -0.92
CA TRP A 6 11.23 -6.20 -1.69
C TRP A 6 11.50 -6.61 -3.14
N ASP A 7 11.27 -5.69 -4.05
CA ASP A 7 11.61 -5.84 -5.47
C ASP A 7 12.49 -4.67 -5.93
N PRO A 8 13.83 -4.84 -5.91
CA PRO A 8 14.77 -3.78 -6.28
C PRO A 8 14.58 -3.27 -7.70
N GLU A 9 14.08 -4.10 -8.62
CA GLU A 9 13.84 -3.74 -10.02
C GLU A 9 12.76 -2.65 -10.15
N THR A 10 11.67 -2.76 -9.39
CA THR A 10 10.59 -1.76 -9.40
C THR A 10 10.75 -0.70 -8.32
N ASN A 11 11.77 -0.84 -7.45
CA ASN A 11 11.84 -0.17 -6.16
C ASN A 11 10.55 -0.40 -5.33
N GLY A 12 9.87 -1.52 -5.58
CA GLY A 12 8.52 -1.79 -5.11
C GLY A 12 8.45 -2.98 -4.18
N ILE A 13 7.25 -3.53 -4.07
CA ILE A 13 6.97 -4.74 -3.31
C ILE A 13 6.33 -5.81 -4.19
N VAL A 14 6.65 -7.06 -3.90
CA VAL A 14 6.00 -8.23 -4.49
C VAL A 14 5.36 -9.07 -3.40
N LEU A 15 4.14 -9.51 -3.67
CA LEU A 15 3.36 -10.38 -2.81
C LEU A 15 3.78 -11.82 -3.05
N LYS A 16 4.00 -12.56 -1.96
CA LYS A 16 4.28 -14.00 -1.99
C LYS A 16 3.25 -14.75 -1.14
N PRO A 17 3.00 -16.05 -1.38
CA PRO A 17 2.28 -16.87 -0.42
C PRO A 17 2.99 -16.81 0.94
N ALA A 18 2.23 -16.66 2.03
CA ALA A 18 2.83 -16.51 3.37
C ALA A 18 3.70 -17.71 3.78
N GLY A 19 4.85 -17.43 4.39
CA GLY A 19 5.78 -18.36 5.02
C GLY A 19 6.28 -17.82 6.37
N GLU A 20 7.18 -18.52 7.08
CA GLU A 20 7.57 -18.16 8.47
C GLU A 20 8.40 -16.86 8.62
N SER A 21 8.73 -16.14 7.53
CA SER A 21 9.67 -15.00 7.56
C SER A 21 9.17 -13.77 6.78
N ASP A 22 7.94 -13.37 7.08
CA ASP A 22 7.23 -12.38 6.27
C ASP A 22 7.37 -10.95 6.81
N ILE A 23 7.59 -9.99 5.90
CA ILE A 23 7.47 -8.56 6.21
C ILE A 23 6.01 -8.30 6.62
N PRO A 24 5.75 -7.65 7.78
CA PRO A 24 4.39 -7.37 8.21
C PRO A 24 3.67 -6.44 7.22
N PRO A 25 2.34 -6.61 7.02
CA PRO A 25 1.56 -5.89 6.02
C PRO A 25 1.33 -4.39 6.33
N THR A 26 2.12 -3.81 7.24
CA THR A 26 2.02 -2.40 7.68
C THR A 26 2.96 -1.46 6.94
N ILE A 27 3.64 -1.95 5.91
CA ILE A 27 4.46 -1.13 5.02
C ILE A 27 3.58 -0.15 4.23
N ARG A 28 4.05 1.10 4.09
CA ARG A 28 3.36 2.14 3.33
C ARG A 28 4.31 2.85 2.35
N PRO A 29 3.81 3.32 1.20
CA PRO A 29 4.60 4.17 0.32
C PRO A 29 4.91 5.51 0.99
N VAL A 30 6.02 6.13 0.56
CA VAL A 30 6.48 7.45 0.99
C VAL A 30 6.63 8.31 -0.26
N PHE A 31 5.93 9.44 -0.25
CA PHE A 31 5.95 10.43 -1.33
C PHE A 31 6.86 11.60 -0.97
N PHE A 32 7.18 12.43 -1.96
CA PHE A 32 8.11 13.55 -1.79
C PHE A 32 7.63 14.55 -0.73
N GLU A 33 6.32 14.70 -0.52
CA GLU A 33 5.76 15.62 0.47
C GLU A 33 6.14 15.22 1.90
N GLU A 34 6.22 13.92 2.19
CA GLU A 34 6.72 13.46 3.49
C GLU A 34 8.23 13.72 3.62
N LEU A 35 8.99 13.58 2.53
CA LEU A 35 10.42 13.84 2.52
C LEU A 35 10.72 15.33 2.73
N ASP A 36 9.97 16.20 2.06
CA ASP A 36 10.00 17.65 2.23
C ASP A 36 9.63 18.03 3.68
N LEU A 37 8.55 17.45 4.22
CA LEU A 37 8.07 17.73 5.58
C LEU A 37 9.11 17.37 6.66
N LEU A 38 9.80 16.25 6.48
CA LEU A 38 10.76 15.73 7.45
C LEU A 38 12.17 16.31 7.26
N GLY A 39 12.44 17.00 6.15
CA GLY A 39 13.74 17.62 5.88
C GLY A 39 14.78 16.65 5.28
N PHE A 40 14.34 15.61 4.57
CA PHE A 40 15.26 14.68 3.91
C PHE A 40 16.08 15.31 2.78
N GLY A 41 15.67 16.48 2.27
CA GLY A 41 16.40 17.23 1.24
C GLY A 41 17.79 17.71 1.67
N GLU A 42 18.12 17.68 2.96
CA GLU A 42 19.48 17.95 3.45
C GLU A 42 20.45 16.78 3.20
N PHE A 43 19.93 15.58 2.92
CA PHE A 43 20.72 14.34 2.84
C PHE A 43 20.64 13.64 1.48
N TRP A 44 19.53 13.82 0.76
CA TRP A 44 19.22 13.13 -0.48
C TRP A 44 18.67 14.10 -1.53
N GLU A 45 18.87 13.74 -2.80
CA GLU A 45 18.19 14.36 -3.93
C GLU A 45 17.05 13.44 -4.40
N TYR A 46 15.90 14.01 -4.73
CA TYR A 46 14.74 13.23 -5.16
C TYR A 46 13.80 14.01 -6.05
N GLU A 47 13.12 13.29 -6.95
CA GLU A 47 12.13 13.86 -7.85
C GLU A 47 10.82 14.15 -7.12
N ARG A 48 10.21 15.30 -7.40
CA ARG A 48 8.85 15.61 -6.93
C ARG A 48 7.83 15.01 -7.91
N SER A 49 7.54 13.73 -7.74
CA SER A 49 6.65 12.94 -8.59
C SER A 49 5.33 12.57 -7.90
N GLU A 50 4.30 12.27 -8.69
CA GLU A 50 3.05 11.68 -8.17
C GLU A 50 3.20 10.23 -7.70
N GLU A 51 4.24 9.53 -8.17
CA GLU A 51 4.58 8.19 -7.70
C GLU A 51 5.42 8.28 -6.42
N PRO A 52 5.29 7.32 -5.50
CA PRO A 52 6.12 7.30 -4.31
C PRO A 52 7.58 7.00 -4.66
N LEU A 53 8.49 7.38 -3.77
CA LEU A 53 9.95 7.29 -3.97
C LEU A 53 10.57 6.14 -3.19
N LEU A 54 9.97 5.77 -2.07
CA LEU A 54 10.47 4.73 -1.17
C LEU A 54 9.34 4.22 -0.26
N TRP A 55 9.69 3.35 0.67
CA TRP A 55 8.72 2.71 1.56
C TRP A 55 9.07 2.96 3.03
N CYS A 56 8.04 3.05 3.87
CA CYS A 56 8.19 3.15 5.32
C CYS A 56 7.58 1.93 5.98
N LEU A 57 8.36 1.28 6.84
CA LEU A 57 7.87 0.29 7.79
C LEU A 57 8.04 0.86 9.19
N ASN A 58 6.93 1.12 9.87
CA ASN A 58 6.86 1.86 11.12
C ASN A 58 7.43 3.29 10.99
N ARG A 59 8.74 3.45 11.24
CA ARG A 59 9.48 4.72 11.12
C ARG A 59 10.81 4.53 10.41
N THR A 60 11.02 3.38 9.80
CA THR A 60 12.23 3.01 9.07
C THR A 60 11.94 3.08 7.58
N TYR A 61 12.81 3.77 6.87
CA TYR A 61 12.69 4.07 5.45
C TYR A 61 13.54 3.11 4.64
N TYR A 62 12.97 2.56 3.56
CA TYR A 62 13.58 1.55 2.71
C TYR A 62 13.55 1.97 1.25
N TYR A 63 14.72 1.96 0.61
CA TYR A 63 14.89 2.22 -0.82
C TYR A 63 15.49 0.99 -1.48
N LYS A 64 14.84 0.49 -2.54
CA LYS A 64 15.19 -0.74 -3.26
C LYS A 64 15.42 -1.95 -2.32
N GLY A 65 14.68 -1.98 -1.21
CA GLY A 65 14.72 -3.02 -0.18
C GLY A 65 15.76 -2.85 0.92
N GLU A 66 16.59 -1.82 0.85
CA GLU A 66 17.62 -1.53 1.84
C GLU A 66 17.16 -0.45 2.81
N GLN A 67 17.46 -0.62 4.09
CA GLN A 67 17.20 0.40 5.10
C GLN A 67 18.13 1.60 4.87
N VAL A 68 17.55 2.77 4.61
CA VAL A 68 18.30 4.01 4.27
C VAL A 68 18.22 5.08 5.35
N ALA A 69 17.12 5.12 6.11
CA ALA A 69 16.99 6.03 7.24
C ALA A 69 15.98 5.54 8.28
N ARG A 70 15.93 6.22 9.43
CA ARG A 70 14.91 6.05 10.44
C ARG A 70 14.55 7.39 11.09
N ALA A 71 13.26 7.65 11.27
CA ALA A 71 12.78 8.76 12.09
C ALA A 71 12.60 8.32 13.54
N VAL A 72 13.22 9.05 14.47
CA VAL A 72 13.21 8.73 15.91
C VAL A 72 12.67 9.92 16.71
N GLY A 73 11.88 9.64 17.74
CA GLY A 73 11.25 10.68 18.57
C GLY A 73 10.16 11.43 17.83
N GLY A 74 10.04 12.73 18.05
CA GLY A 74 8.98 13.55 17.49
C GLY A 74 7.68 13.44 18.28
N SER A 75 7.13 14.60 18.61
CA SER A 75 5.89 14.76 19.35
C SER A 75 5.06 15.88 18.71
N PHE A 76 3.98 16.30 19.36
CA PHE A 76 3.20 17.43 18.87
C PHE A 76 4.01 18.75 18.81
N PHE A 77 5.05 18.89 19.64
CA PHE A 77 5.84 20.13 19.76
C PHE A 77 7.28 19.97 19.28
N GLU A 78 7.71 18.75 18.97
CA GLU A 78 9.10 18.45 18.62
C GLU A 78 9.16 17.73 17.28
N LYS A 79 10.00 18.23 16.38
CA LYS A 79 10.29 17.53 15.13
C LYS A 79 11.03 16.21 15.42
N PRO A 80 10.76 15.13 14.68
CA PRO A 80 11.54 13.91 14.79
C PRO A 80 12.99 14.15 14.35
N LYS A 81 13.92 13.38 14.91
CA LYS A 81 15.31 13.33 14.44
C LYS A 81 15.45 12.27 13.37
N LEU A 82 16.23 12.57 12.32
CA LEU A 82 16.52 11.64 11.24
C LEU A 82 17.86 10.95 11.49
N GLU A 83 17.84 9.63 11.63
CA GLU A 83 19.03 8.78 11.55
C GLU A 83 19.22 8.34 10.11
N ILE A 84 20.27 8.85 9.45
CA ILE A 84 20.57 8.56 8.05
C ILE A 84 21.64 7.46 7.98
N TYR A 85 21.32 6.35 7.34
CA TYR A 85 22.23 5.20 7.18
C TYR A 85 22.96 5.22 5.84
N LYS A 86 22.35 5.82 4.80
CA LYS A 86 22.96 6.06 3.50
C LYS A 86 22.80 7.53 3.10
N LYS A 87 23.89 8.21 2.79
CA LYS A 87 23.92 9.61 2.32
C LYS A 87 24.02 9.65 0.79
N ASP A 88 23.74 10.82 0.22
CA ASP A 88 23.98 11.11 -1.21
C ASP A 88 23.19 10.18 -2.16
N LEU A 89 21.98 9.80 -1.75
CA LEU A 89 21.07 9.04 -2.58
C LEU A 89 20.35 9.97 -3.56
N PHE A 90 20.26 9.52 -4.81
CA PHE A 90 19.31 10.05 -5.78
C PHE A 90 18.11 9.08 -5.84
N LEU A 91 16.95 9.53 -5.36
CA LEU A 91 15.75 8.70 -5.28
C LEU A 91 14.90 8.87 -6.53
N GLU A 92 14.70 7.75 -7.21
CA GLU A 92 13.85 7.65 -8.39
C GLU A 92 12.45 7.16 -7.99
N PRO A 93 11.39 7.63 -8.66
CA PRO A 93 10.03 7.16 -8.42
C PRO A 93 9.89 5.65 -8.65
N ILE A 94 9.04 4.98 -7.88
CA ILE A 94 8.79 3.55 -8.07
C ILE A 94 8.19 3.29 -9.45
N ASN A 95 8.52 2.12 -10.03
CA ASN A 95 7.84 1.66 -11.23
C ASN A 95 6.50 0.99 -10.86
N ARG A 96 5.49 1.82 -10.57
CA ARG A 96 4.14 1.36 -10.18
C ARG A 96 3.54 0.40 -11.20
N GLY A 97 3.66 0.70 -12.50
CA GLY A 97 3.10 -0.11 -13.56
C GLY A 97 3.66 -1.53 -13.59
N LEU A 98 4.98 -1.67 -13.51
CA LEU A 98 5.64 -2.97 -13.45
C LEU A 98 5.38 -3.70 -12.14
N MET A 99 5.35 -2.98 -11.00
CA MET A 99 5.00 -3.55 -9.69
C MET A 99 3.59 -4.15 -9.70
N VAL A 100 2.59 -3.44 -10.23
CA VAL A 100 1.22 -3.94 -10.37
C VAL A 100 1.18 -5.18 -11.28
N LYS A 101 1.91 -5.15 -12.40
CA LYS A 101 1.99 -6.29 -13.34
C LYS A 101 2.57 -7.54 -12.66
N LYS A 102 3.64 -7.41 -11.89
CA LYS A 102 4.26 -8.54 -11.14
C LYS A 102 3.29 -9.13 -10.10
N ASN A 103 2.50 -8.29 -9.44
CA ASN A 103 1.54 -8.73 -8.41
C ASN A 103 0.20 -9.24 -8.98
N GLN A 104 -0.04 -9.09 -10.28
CA GLN A 104 -1.35 -9.37 -10.87
C GLN A 104 -1.81 -10.82 -10.65
N LYS A 105 -0.90 -11.80 -10.79
CA LYS A 105 -1.24 -13.23 -10.67
C LYS A 105 -1.78 -13.58 -9.28
N ILE A 106 -1.10 -13.14 -8.23
CA ILE A 106 -1.47 -13.43 -6.84
C ILE A 106 -2.64 -12.57 -6.37
N MET A 107 -2.77 -11.34 -6.87
CA MET A 107 -3.97 -10.53 -6.65
C MET A 107 -5.21 -11.21 -7.23
N ARG A 108 -5.14 -11.79 -8.44
CA ARG A 108 -6.26 -12.54 -9.04
C ARG A 108 -6.67 -13.74 -8.19
N SER A 109 -5.72 -14.46 -7.58
CA SER A 109 -6.06 -15.59 -6.70
C SER A 109 -6.75 -15.18 -5.40
N ILE A 110 -6.66 -13.90 -5.00
CA ILE A 110 -7.40 -13.35 -3.86
C ILE A 110 -8.76 -12.84 -4.32
N VAL A 111 -8.74 -11.99 -5.35
CA VAL A 111 -9.88 -11.21 -5.79
C VAL A 111 -10.99 -12.13 -6.32
N ASN A 112 -10.67 -13.15 -7.13
CA ASN A 112 -11.70 -14.01 -7.72
C ASN A 112 -12.51 -14.77 -6.66
N PRO A 113 -11.90 -15.48 -5.68
CA PRO A 113 -12.64 -16.07 -4.57
C PRO A 113 -13.44 -15.06 -3.75
N THR A 114 -12.94 -13.84 -3.57
CA THR A 114 -13.68 -12.79 -2.86
C THR A 114 -14.93 -12.34 -3.62
N LEU A 115 -14.86 -12.21 -4.94
CA LEU A 115 -16.03 -11.88 -5.78
C LEU A 115 -17.08 -13.00 -5.68
N ASP A 116 -16.65 -14.26 -5.79
CA ASP A 116 -17.54 -15.42 -5.63
C ASP A 116 -18.21 -15.41 -4.25
N PHE A 117 -17.44 -15.15 -3.20
CA PHE A 117 -17.94 -15.06 -1.83
C PHE A 117 -19.02 -13.96 -1.69
N ILE A 118 -18.75 -12.75 -2.19
CA ILE A 118 -19.71 -11.64 -2.17
C ILE A 118 -21.02 -12.05 -2.85
N TYR A 119 -20.93 -12.66 -4.03
CA TYR A 119 -22.10 -13.13 -4.78
C TYR A 119 -22.89 -14.21 -4.02
N GLN A 120 -22.21 -15.19 -3.41
CA GLN A 120 -22.88 -16.23 -2.62
C GLN A 120 -23.58 -15.65 -1.38
N VAL A 121 -22.96 -14.70 -0.69
CA VAL A 121 -23.57 -14.01 0.45
C VAL A 121 -24.81 -13.25 -0.01
N ARG A 122 -24.73 -12.47 -1.10
CA ARG A 122 -25.88 -11.74 -1.65
C ARG A 122 -27.04 -12.67 -2.03
N LYS A 123 -26.74 -13.83 -2.63
CA LYS A 123 -27.74 -14.84 -3.00
C LYS A 123 -28.42 -15.44 -1.77
N LYS A 124 -27.64 -15.72 -0.72
CA LYS A 124 -28.15 -16.28 0.55
C LYS A 124 -29.10 -15.32 1.27
N TYR A 125 -28.83 -14.03 1.23
CA TYR A 125 -29.65 -12.99 1.88
C TYR A 125 -30.49 -12.22 0.85
N SER A 126 -31.05 -12.92 -0.13
CA SER A 126 -31.72 -12.28 -1.26
C SER A 126 -33.00 -11.51 -0.92
N ASP A 127 -33.62 -11.85 0.21
CA ASP A 127 -34.81 -11.18 0.75
C ASP A 127 -34.51 -9.83 1.43
N PHE A 128 -33.24 -9.48 1.63
CA PHE A 128 -32.82 -8.26 2.32
C PHE A 128 -32.12 -7.27 1.39
N HIS A 129 -32.31 -5.98 1.67
CA HIS A 129 -31.54 -4.93 1.01
C HIS A 129 -30.06 -5.02 1.42
N THR A 130 -29.16 -4.88 0.44
CA THR A 130 -27.72 -4.84 0.68
C THR A 130 -27.25 -3.41 0.81
N PHE A 131 -26.60 -3.10 1.94
CA PHE A 131 -26.01 -1.79 2.19
C PHE A 131 -24.48 -1.91 2.25
N VAL A 132 -23.79 -1.01 1.57
CA VAL A 132 -22.33 -0.94 1.53
C VAL A 132 -21.90 0.30 2.29
N GLY A 133 -21.38 0.12 3.51
CA GLY A 133 -20.84 1.23 4.28
C GLY A 133 -19.57 1.80 3.64
N PHE A 134 -19.55 3.09 3.38
CA PHE A 134 -18.47 3.78 2.70
C PHE A 134 -17.93 4.96 3.49
N SER A 135 -16.73 4.80 4.05
CA SER A 135 -16.07 5.85 4.84
C SER A 135 -15.15 6.76 4.02
N GLY A 136 -14.96 6.49 2.73
CA GLY A 136 -13.97 7.16 1.89
C GLY A 136 -12.52 6.72 2.14
N GLY A 137 -12.28 5.80 3.07
CA GLY A 137 -10.96 5.23 3.33
C GLY A 137 -10.58 4.11 2.35
N LYS A 138 -9.28 3.75 2.33
CA LYS A 138 -8.71 2.74 1.42
C LYS A 138 -9.47 1.41 1.41
N ASP A 139 -9.88 0.94 2.59
CA ASP A 139 -10.53 -0.37 2.72
C ASP A 139 -11.97 -0.32 2.18
N SER A 140 -12.68 0.79 2.41
CA SER A 140 -14.03 1.00 1.87
C SER A 140 -14.05 1.19 0.35
N ILE A 141 -13.00 1.80 -0.21
CA ILE A 141 -12.83 1.93 -1.67
C ILE A 141 -12.62 0.55 -2.31
N VAL A 142 -11.74 -0.28 -1.73
CA VAL A 142 -11.52 -1.65 -2.22
C VAL A 142 -12.78 -2.49 -2.09
N LEU A 143 -13.49 -2.39 -0.96
CA LEU A 143 -14.77 -3.09 -0.78
C LEU A 143 -15.79 -2.67 -1.84
N LEU A 144 -15.93 -1.36 -2.11
CA LEU A 144 -16.85 -0.85 -3.12
C LEU A 144 -16.50 -1.32 -4.54
N ASP A 145 -15.21 -1.34 -4.93
CA ASP A 145 -14.76 -1.92 -6.21
C ASP A 145 -15.18 -3.39 -6.32
N LEU A 146 -14.95 -4.18 -5.28
CA LEU A 146 -15.31 -5.60 -5.27
C LEU A 146 -16.83 -5.81 -5.37
N ILE A 147 -17.62 -5.01 -4.67
CA ILE A 147 -19.09 -5.07 -4.75
C ILE A 147 -19.57 -4.69 -6.14
N GLN A 148 -19.05 -3.60 -6.72
CA GLN A 148 -19.40 -3.15 -8.07
C GLN A 148 -19.10 -4.18 -9.15
N ARG A 149 -18.07 -5.00 -8.94
CA ARG A 149 -17.68 -6.07 -9.87
C ARG A 149 -18.45 -7.36 -9.66
N ALA A 150 -18.92 -7.62 -8.44
CA ALA A 150 -19.65 -8.83 -8.09
C ALA A 150 -21.17 -8.72 -8.31
N LEU A 151 -21.75 -7.53 -8.09
CA LEU A 151 -23.20 -7.32 -8.03
C LEU A 151 -23.68 -6.24 -9.03
N PRO A 152 -24.89 -6.39 -9.60
CA PRO A 152 -25.57 -5.31 -10.33
C PRO A 152 -25.78 -4.05 -9.49
N LYS A 153 -25.83 -2.88 -10.13
CA LYS A 153 -25.91 -1.57 -9.44
C LYS A 153 -27.22 -1.36 -8.66
N ASP A 154 -28.29 -2.01 -9.06
CA ASP A 154 -29.61 -1.96 -8.43
C ASP A 154 -29.75 -2.93 -7.25
N GLU A 155 -28.75 -3.78 -7.01
CA GLU A 155 -28.79 -4.78 -5.93
C GLU A 155 -28.17 -4.30 -4.61
N TYR A 156 -27.61 -3.10 -4.55
CA TYR A 156 -27.03 -2.54 -3.32
C TYR A 156 -27.14 -1.01 -3.26
N VAL A 157 -27.06 -0.46 -2.05
CA VAL A 157 -27.02 0.98 -1.78
C VAL A 157 -25.76 1.32 -1.01
N VAL A 158 -25.07 2.39 -1.39
CA VAL A 158 -23.90 2.90 -0.67
C VAL A 158 -24.35 3.90 0.40
N VAL A 159 -23.85 3.75 1.63
CA VAL A 159 -24.22 4.57 2.81
C VAL A 159 -22.98 5.11 3.50
#